data_AF-A0A419EUP2-F1
#
_entry.id   AF-A0A419EUP2-F1
#
_cell.length_a   1.000
_cell.length_b   1.000
_cell.length_c   1.000
_cell.angle_alpha   90.00
_cell.angle_beta   90.00
_cell.angle_gamma   90.00
#
_symmetry.space_group_name_H-M   'P 1'
#
loop_
_entity.id
_entity.type
_entity.pdbx_description
1 polymer ?
#
loop_
_entity_poly.entity_id
_entity_poly.type
_entity_poly.pdbx_seq_one_letter_code
_entity_poly.pdbx_strand_id
1 'polypeptide(L)'
;MATYFGNTMNEDGHPKSYIKLYWLVWLFLVSALLVTRFAIIKTYNEDALFNLFLVYIGPTWLALMGLNFFEGRRLMSYLRRHHYEKWEYLTYVPGFGSGGVNSFRSLPFLLSGDGLNDPHVKRLKSNYRRFAVLILTVFLSSPILFIVITWEY
;
A
#
# COMPACT_ATOMS: atom_id res chain seq x y z
N MET A 1 22.95 -19.87 -5.26
CA MET A 1 22.22 -18.75 -5.91
C MET A 1 21.74 -17.78 -4.83
N ALA A 2 22.68 -17.13 -4.14
CA ALA A 2 22.43 -16.30 -2.97
C ALA A 2 23.43 -15.15 -3.01
N THR A 3 22.97 -13.96 -3.44
CA THR A 3 23.60 -12.62 -3.25
C THR A 3 22.88 -11.59 -4.13
N TYR A 4 21.64 -11.22 -3.80
CA TYR A 4 20.99 -10.01 -4.33
C TYR A 4 20.03 -9.34 -3.33
N PHE A 5 20.13 -9.64 -2.03
CA PHE A 5 19.54 -8.79 -0.99
C PHE A 5 20.53 -7.68 -0.60
N GLY A 6 20.90 -6.87 -1.61
CA GLY A 6 21.76 -5.71 -1.42
C GLY A 6 21.10 -4.72 -0.47
N ASN A 7 21.74 -4.52 0.69
CA ASN A 7 21.55 -3.46 1.68
C ASN A 7 20.12 -2.88 1.73
N THR A 8 19.21 -3.64 2.34
CA THR A 8 17.82 -3.26 2.60
C THR A 8 17.72 -2.14 3.64
N MET A 9 18.82 -1.81 4.33
CA MET A 9 18.93 -0.70 5.27
C MET A 9 19.32 0.59 4.53
N ASN A 10 18.72 1.70 4.94
CA ASN A 10 19.28 3.03 4.72
C ASN A 10 20.49 3.23 5.64
N GLU A 11 21.28 4.28 5.39
CA GLU A 11 22.50 4.63 6.16
C GLU A 11 22.26 4.80 7.67
N ASP A 12 21.00 4.99 8.08
CA ASP A 12 20.53 5.12 9.46
C ASP A 12 20.02 3.79 10.06
N GLY A 13 20.30 2.64 9.45
CA GLY A 13 19.90 1.33 9.97
C GLY A 13 18.40 1.03 9.85
N HIS A 14 17.71 1.72 8.95
CA HIS A 14 16.26 1.60 8.77
C HIS A 14 15.88 1.03 7.40
N PRO A 15 14.95 0.06 7.31
CA PRO A 15 14.60 -0.54 6.03
C PRO A 15 14.12 0.51 5.02
N LYS A 16 14.67 0.44 3.80
CA LYS A 16 14.30 1.29 2.66
C LYS A 16 12.81 1.19 2.38
N SER A 17 12.17 2.32 2.11
CA SER A 17 10.78 2.31 1.70
C SER A 17 10.68 1.71 0.30
N TYR A 18 9.92 0.62 0.16
CA TYR A 18 9.75 -0.09 -1.10
C TYR A 18 8.71 0.55 -2.02
N ILE A 19 8.12 1.69 -1.63
CA ILE A 19 7.02 2.35 -2.37
C ILE A 19 7.38 2.58 -3.84
N LYS A 20 8.62 2.99 -4.14
CA LYS A 20 9.09 3.18 -5.53
C LYS A 20 9.05 1.88 -6.34
N LEU A 21 9.49 0.77 -5.76
CA LEU A 21 9.43 -0.53 -6.40
C LEU A 21 7.97 -0.94 -6.68
N TYR A 22 7.06 -0.67 -5.74
CA TYR A 22 5.64 -0.95 -5.95
C TYR A 22 5.01 -0.08 -7.04
N TRP A 23 5.40 1.18 -7.16
CA TRP A 23 4.99 2.00 -8.31
C TRP A 23 5.45 1.37 -9.63
N LEU A 24 6.70 0.92 -9.71
CA LEU A 24 7.22 0.27 -10.92
C LEU A 24 6.49 -1.04 -11.23
N VAL A 25 6.28 -1.89 -10.22
CA VAL A 25 5.53 -3.14 -10.38
C VAL A 25 4.10 -2.86 -10.80
N TRP A 26 3.43 -1.89 -10.18
CA TRP A 26 2.06 -1.50 -10.55
C TRP A 26 1.98 -1.02 -11.99
N LEU A 27 2.85 -0.09 -12.40
CA LEU A 27 2.91 0.41 -13.77
C LEU A 27 3.17 -0.71 -14.77
N PHE A 28 4.12 -1.61 -14.47
CA PHE A 28 4.41 -2.76 -15.31
C PHE A 28 3.19 -3.68 -15.46
N LEU A 29 2.50 -4.00 -14.37
CA LEU A 29 1.30 -4.85 -14.40
C LEU A 29 0.17 -4.21 -15.21
N VAL A 30 -0.07 -2.90 -15.03
CA VAL A 30 -1.06 -2.16 -15.82
C VAL A 30 -0.70 -2.15 -17.30
N SER A 31 0.56 -1.86 -17.64
CA SER A 31 1.02 -1.88 -19.03
C SER A 31 0.88 -3.27 -19.65
N ALA A 32 1.27 -4.32 -18.93
CA ALA A 32 1.13 -5.69 -19.40
C ALA A 32 -0.35 -6.06 -19.62
N LEU A 33 -1.23 -5.73 -18.67
CA LEU A 33 -2.67 -5.96 -18.79
C LEU A 33 -3.26 -5.28 -20.03
N LEU A 34 -2.91 -4.01 -20.26
CA LEU A 34 -3.38 -3.26 -21.43
C LEU A 34 -2.84 -3.86 -22.73
N VAL A 35 -1.55 -4.19 -22.80
CA VAL A 35 -0.95 -4.84 -23.99
C VAL A 35 -1.63 -6.18 -24.28
N THR A 36 -1.84 -7.01 -23.25
CA THR A 36 -2.55 -8.29 -23.38
C THR A 36 -3.97 -8.08 -23.85
N ARG A 37 -4.69 -7.09 -23.32
CA ARG A 37 -6.04 -6.73 -23.80
C ARG A 37 -6.03 -6.40 -25.28
N PHE A 38 -5.18 -5.46 -25.72
CA PHE A 38 -5.15 -5.01 -27.11
C PHE A 38 -4.68 -6.10 -28.08
N ALA A 39 -3.76 -6.97 -27.65
CA ALA A 39 -3.28 -8.08 -28.46
C ALA A 39 -4.36 -9.14 -28.73
N ILE A 40 -5.35 -9.29 -27.86
CA ILE A 40 -6.31 -10.40 -27.91
C ILE A 40 -7.78 -9.93 -28.00
N ILE A 41 -7.99 -8.67 -28.41
CA ILE A 41 -9.29 -7.99 -28.40
C ILE A 41 -10.44 -8.76 -29.08
N LYS A 42 -10.14 -9.55 -30.13
CA LYS A 42 -11.16 -10.22 -30.96
C LYS A 42 -11.43 -11.69 -30.61
N THR A 43 -10.69 -12.28 -29.68
CA THR A 43 -10.63 -13.75 -29.54
C THR A 43 -11.33 -14.29 -28.30
N TYR A 44 -11.58 -13.45 -27.29
CA TYR A 44 -12.08 -13.89 -25.99
C TYR A 44 -13.51 -13.45 -25.73
N ASN A 45 -14.27 -14.30 -25.02
CA ASN A 45 -15.57 -13.95 -24.46
C ASN A 45 -15.41 -13.00 -23.25
N GLU A 46 -16.50 -12.37 -22.85
CA GLU A 46 -16.55 -11.47 -21.68
C GLU A 46 -16.02 -12.14 -20.40
N ASP A 47 -16.34 -13.42 -20.16
CA ASP A 47 -15.88 -14.16 -18.98
C ASP A 47 -14.35 -14.27 -18.92
N ALA A 48 -13.68 -14.49 -20.05
CA ALA A 48 -12.23 -14.56 -20.11
C ALA A 48 -11.58 -13.20 -19.84
N LEU A 49 -12.19 -12.10 -20.28
CA LEU A 49 -11.73 -10.73 -19.97
C LEU A 49 -11.90 -10.40 -18.48
N PHE A 50 -13.01 -10.84 -17.87
CA PHE A 50 -13.25 -10.72 -16.44
C PHE A 50 -12.21 -11.53 -15.63
N ASN A 51 -11.98 -12.78 -16.01
CA ASN A 51 -10.97 -13.63 -15.36
C ASN A 51 -9.56 -13.06 -15.52
N LEU A 52 -9.22 -12.50 -16.69
CA LEU A 52 -7.96 -11.80 -16.90
C LEU A 52 -7.82 -10.63 -15.93
N PHE A 53 -8.86 -9.80 -15.78
CA PHE A 53 -8.85 -8.71 -14.80
C PHE A 53 -8.62 -9.22 -13.37
N LEU A 54 -9.32 -10.29 -12.95
CA LEU A 54 -9.16 -10.88 -11.62
C LEU A 54 -7.73 -11.39 -11.35
N VAL A 55 -7.14 -12.09 -12.32
CA VAL A 55 -5.76 -12.61 -12.22
C VAL A 55 -4.74 -11.49 -12.02
N TYR A 56 -4.99 -10.30 -12.57
CA TYR A 56 -4.12 -9.15 -12.37
C TYR A 56 -4.39 -8.40 -11.07
N ILE A 57 -5.67 -8.17 -10.74
CA ILE A 57 -6.04 -7.32 -9.62
C ILE A 57 -5.87 -8.04 -8.27
N GLY A 58 -6.13 -9.34 -8.21
CA GLY A 58 -6.04 -10.14 -6.99
C GLY A 58 -4.64 -10.11 -6.35
N PRO A 59 -3.57 -10.51 -7.07
CA PRO A 59 -2.20 -10.45 -6.55
C PRO A 59 -1.76 -9.03 -6.19
N THR A 60 -2.19 -8.03 -6.95
CA THR A 60 -1.92 -6.61 -6.65
C THR A 60 -2.49 -6.23 -5.29
N TRP A 61 -3.77 -6.56 -5.04
CA TRP A 61 -4.41 -6.27 -3.76
C TRP A 61 -3.76 -7.01 -2.60
N LEU A 62 -3.41 -8.29 -2.77
CA LEU A 62 -2.72 -9.05 -1.74
C LEU A 62 -1.36 -8.43 -1.39
N ALA A 63 -0.60 -7.99 -2.39
CA ALA A 63 0.68 -7.31 -2.17
C ALA A 63 0.49 -5.97 -1.42
N LEU A 64 -0.52 -5.18 -1.80
CA LEU A 64 -0.85 -3.92 -1.12
C LEU A 64 -1.30 -4.14 0.33
N MET A 65 -2.12 -5.17 0.61
CA MET A 65 -2.52 -5.52 1.96
C MET A 65 -1.31 -5.88 2.84
N GLY A 66 -0.40 -6.70 2.30
CA GLY A 66 0.84 -7.05 2.98
C GLY A 66 1.67 -5.82 3.35
N LEU A 67 1.85 -4.89 2.41
CA LEU A 67 2.57 -3.65 2.67
C LEU A 67 1.90 -2.74 3.69
N ASN A 68 0.58 -2.60 3.60
CA ASN A 68 -0.18 -1.80 4.52
C ASN A 68 0.00 -2.29 5.95
N PHE A 69 0.00 -3.62 6.11
CA PHE A 69 0.30 -4.26 7.38
C PHE A 69 1.73 -3.95 7.84
N PHE A 70 2.74 -4.08 6.98
CA PHE A 70 4.14 -3.83 7.35
C PHE A 70 4.41 -2.36 7.72
N GLU A 71 4.03 -1.39 6.88
CA GLU A 71 4.26 0.04 7.12
C GLU A 71 3.44 0.53 8.32
N GLY A 72 2.20 0.06 8.46
CA GLY A 72 1.36 0.36 9.62
C GLY A 72 1.96 -0.18 10.92
N ARG A 73 2.39 -1.45 10.95
CA ARG A 73 3.06 -2.04 12.11
C ARG A 73 4.37 -1.36 12.44
N ARG A 74 5.14 -0.91 11.45
CA ARG A 74 6.40 -0.21 11.67
C ARG A 74 6.18 1.11 12.42
N LEU A 75 5.22 1.93 11.98
CA LEU A 75 4.86 3.17 12.68
C LEU A 75 4.33 2.89 14.09
N MET A 76 3.37 1.97 14.22
CA MET A 76 2.77 1.68 15.53
C MET A 76 3.77 1.08 16.52
N SER A 77 4.68 0.22 16.05
CA SER A 77 5.72 -0.37 16.91
C SER A 77 6.78 0.65 17.34
N TYR A 78 7.03 1.68 16.53
CA TYR A 78 7.91 2.78 16.93
C TYR A 78 7.22 3.69 17.95
N LEU A 79 5.98 4.11 17.68
CA LEU A 79 5.20 4.91 18.62
C LEU A 79 5.04 4.21 19.97
N ARG A 80 4.78 2.90 19.99
CA ARG A 80 4.69 2.14 21.24
C ARG A 80 5.96 2.22 22.10
N ARG A 81 7.13 2.27 21.46
CA ARG A 81 8.44 2.26 22.15
C ARG A 81 8.91 3.64 22.59
N HIS A 82 8.58 4.68 21.82
CA HIS A 82 9.14 6.02 22.02
C HIS A 82 8.08 7.09 22.37
N HIS A 83 6.81 6.84 22.06
CA HIS A 83 5.68 7.77 22.20
C HIS A 83 4.43 7.03 22.71
N TYR A 84 4.57 6.31 23.82
CA TYR A 84 3.58 5.34 24.31
C TYR A 84 2.18 5.95 24.49
N GLU A 85 2.09 7.13 25.10
CA GLU A 85 0.81 7.84 25.30
C GLU A 85 0.08 8.09 23.97
N LYS A 86 0.83 8.51 22.94
CA LYS A 86 0.25 8.72 21.61
C LYS A 86 -0.17 7.38 21.00
N TRP A 87 0.66 6.35 21.10
CA TRP A 87 0.30 5.01 20.62
C TRP A 87 -0.98 4.49 21.28
N GLU A 88 -1.09 4.61 22.60
CA GLU A 88 -2.26 4.20 23.36
C GLU A 88 -3.50 4.97 22.91
N TYR A 89 -3.41 6.30 22.80
CA TYR A 89 -4.50 7.13 22.29
C TYR A 89 -4.98 6.68 20.89
N LEU A 90 -4.04 6.42 19.98
CA LEU A 90 -4.32 6.03 18.59
C LEU A 90 -4.84 4.59 18.44
N THR A 91 -4.57 3.72 19.41
CA THR A 91 -4.95 2.29 19.36
C THR A 91 -6.09 1.94 20.30
N TYR A 92 -6.50 2.87 21.17
CA TYR A 92 -7.60 2.69 22.10
C TYR A 92 -8.94 2.57 21.39
N VAL A 93 -9.65 1.49 21.67
CA VAL A 93 -11.03 1.25 21.23
C VAL A 93 -11.92 1.10 22.47
N PRO A 94 -13.02 1.87 22.58
CA PRO A 94 -13.97 1.73 23.70
C PRO A 94 -14.45 0.28 23.84
N GLY A 95 -14.33 -0.28 25.05
CA GLY A 95 -14.71 -1.67 25.36
C GLY A 95 -13.63 -2.72 25.12
N PHE A 96 -12.59 -2.43 24.34
CA PHE A 96 -11.53 -3.39 23.99
C PHE A 96 -10.12 -2.98 24.45
N GLY A 97 -9.94 -1.72 24.89
CA GLY A 97 -8.64 -1.21 25.36
C GLY A 97 -7.69 -0.82 24.22
N SER A 98 -6.40 -0.73 24.53
CA SER A 98 -5.33 -0.36 23.59
C SER A 98 -4.72 -1.58 22.89
N GLY A 99 -4.05 -1.35 21.76
CA GLY A 99 -3.43 -2.41 20.94
C GLY A 99 -4.19 -2.80 19.67
N GLY A 100 -5.42 -2.31 19.49
CA GLY A 100 -6.15 -2.41 18.23
C GLY A 100 -5.75 -1.32 17.22
N VAL A 101 -6.27 -1.41 15.99
CA VAL A 101 -6.16 -0.33 15.02
C VAL A 101 -7.44 0.50 15.09
N ASN A 102 -7.37 1.72 15.63
CA ASN A 102 -8.51 2.66 15.61
C ASN A 102 -8.36 3.65 14.46
N SER A 103 -8.97 3.33 13.31
CA SER A 103 -8.91 4.15 12.10
C SER A 103 -9.39 5.59 12.30
N PHE A 104 -10.38 5.83 13.17
CA PHE A 104 -10.92 7.18 13.43
C PHE A 104 -9.90 8.11 14.07
N ARG A 105 -8.97 7.57 14.87
CA ARG A 105 -7.91 8.35 15.54
C ARG A 105 -6.59 8.31 14.78
N SER A 106 -6.26 7.16 14.19
CA SER A 106 -5.01 6.97 13.45
C SER A 106 -4.99 7.77 12.15
N LEU A 107 -6.11 7.88 11.43
CA LEU A 107 -6.15 8.58 10.13
C LEU A 107 -5.91 10.10 10.24
N PRO A 108 -6.59 10.85 11.14
CA PRO A 108 -6.29 12.26 11.35
C PRO A 108 -4.85 12.49 11.80
N PHE A 109 -4.32 11.64 12.68
CA PHE A 109 -2.91 11.71 13.08
C PHE A 109 -1.98 11.47 11.89
N LEU A 110 -2.23 10.46 11.07
CA LEU A 110 -1.42 10.18 9.89
C LEU A 110 -1.40 11.37 8.92
N LEU A 111 -2.53 12.07 8.76
CA LEU A 111 -2.67 13.22 7.86
C LEU A 111 -2.19 14.55 8.48
N SER A 112 -2.10 14.67 9.80
CA SER A 112 -1.70 15.91 10.48
C SER A 112 -0.22 16.25 10.34
N GLY A 113 0.16 17.53 10.40
CA GLY A 113 1.57 17.96 10.44
C GLY A 113 2.33 17.54 11.71
N ASP A 114 1.63 17.04 12.73
CA ASP A 114 2.18 16.73 14.05
C ASP A 114 3.18 15.56 13.99
N GLY A 115 4.46 15.87 14.16
CA GLY A 115 5.54 14.90 14.21
C GLY A 115 6.00 14.54 15.63
N LEU A 116 5.29 14.98 16.68
CA LEU A 116 5.69 14.80 18.08
C LEU A 116 7.11 15.34 18.38
N ASN A 117 7.57 16.34 17.62
CA ASN A 117 8.95 16.83 17.61
C ASN A 117 10.02 15.74 17.36
N ASP A 118 9.62 14.59 16.81
CA ASP A 118 10.51 13.47 16.50
C ASP A 118 10.69 13.35 14.97
N PRO A 119 11.91 13.59 14.44
CA PRO A 119 12.22 13.43 13.02
C PRO A 119 11.89 12.04 12.47
N HIS A 120 12.00 11.00 13.31
CA HIS A 120 11.71 9.62 12.93
C HIS A 120 10.22 9.39 12.68
N VAL A 121 9.38 9.91 13.58
CA VAL A 121 7.92 9.89 13.43
C VAL A 121 7.52 10.63 12.15
N LYS A 122 8.10 11.81 11.90
CA LYS A 122 7.85 12.57 10.65
C LYS A 122 8.16 11.73 9.41
N ARG A 123 9.30 11.03 9.39
CA ARG A 123 9.71 10.17 8.27
C ARG A 123 8.79 8.97 8.10
N LEU A 124 8.43 8.26 9.18
CA LEU A 124 7.52 7.11 9.13
C LEU A 124 6.13 7.54 8.64
N LYS A 125 5.60 8.68 9.12
CA LYS A 125 4.35 9.26 8.61
C LYS A 125 4.43 9.60 7.13
N SER A 126 5.53 10.23 6.69
CA SER A 126 5.75 10.57 5.28
C SER A 126 5.75 9.32 4.39
N ASN A 127 6.43 8.25 4.82
CA ASN A 127 6.41 6.97 4.11
C ASN A 127 4.99 6.39 4.04
N TYR A 128 4.28 6.35 5.18
CA TYR A 128 2.91 5.83 5.20
C TYR A 128 1.97 6.66 4.31
N ARG A 129 2.11 7.99 4.26
CA ARG A 129 1.31 8.84 3.35
C ARG A 129 1.57 8.52 1.88
N ARG A 130 2.84 8.41 1.48
CA ARG A 130 3.20 8.04 0.11
C ARG A 130 2.62 6.67 -0.26
N PHE A 131 2.57 5.76 0.71
CA PHE A 131 1.96 4.45 0.54
C PHE A 131 0.42 4.54 0.44
N ALA A 132 -0.22 5.37 1.27
CA ALA A 132 -1.66 5.62 1.17
C ALA A 132 -2.05 6.23 -0.19
N VAL A 133 -1.22 7.12 -0.74
CA VAL A 133 -1.40 7.64 -2.10
C VAL A 133 -1.34 6.52 -3.14
N LEU A 134 -0.37 5.61 -3.05
CA LEU A 134 -0.29 4.44 -3.94
C LEU A 134 -1.56 3.57 -3.84
N ILE A 135 -2.03 3.23 -2.64
CA ILE A 135 -3.27 2.47 -2.46
C ILE A 135 -4.44 3.20 -3.11
N LEU A 136 -4.57 4.50 -2.85
CA LEU A 136 -5.67 5.28 -3.39
C LEU A 136 -5.61 5.33 -4.93
N THR A 137 -4.43 5.47 -5.52
CA THR A 137 -4.25 5.40 -6.97
C THR A 137 -4.66 4.04 -7.52
N VAL A 138 -4.20 2.93 -6.93
CA VAL A 138 -4.57 1.58 -7.39
C VAL A 138 -6.09 1.38 -7.26
N PHE A 139 -6.68 1.77 -6.13
CA PHE A 139 -8.12 1.68 -5.90
C PHE A 139 -8.92 2.48 -6.93
N LEU A 140 -8.59 3.75 -7.14
CA LEU A 140 -9.32 4.62 -8.07
C LEU A 140 -9.10 4.26 -9.54
N SER A 141 -7.93 3.70 -9.89
CA SER A 141 -7.67 3.23 -11.26
C SER A 141 -8.28 1.87 -11.54
N SER A 142 -8.61 1.06 -10.52
CA SER A 142 -9.18 -0.28 -10.72
C SER A 142 -10.51 -0.27 -11.50
N PRO A 143 -11.51 0.59 -11.20
CA PRO A 143 -12.73 0.69 -12.00
C PRO A 143 -12.48 1.16 -13.43
N ILE A 144 -11.53 2.08 -13.62
CA ILE A 144 -11.18 2.58 -14.96
C ILE A 144 -10.57 1.45 -15.79
N LEU A 145 -9.63 0.70 -15.21
CA LEU A 145 -9.04 -0.47 -15.84
C LEU A 145 -10.09 -1.53 -16.12
N PHE A 146 -10.99 -1.80 -15.18
CA PHE A 146 -12.08 -2.74 -15.39
C PHE A 146 -12.90 -2.37 -16.62
N ILE A 147 -13.37 -1.12 -16.71
CA ILE A 147 -14.13 -0.61 -17.86
C ILE A 147 -13.31 -0.79 -19.14
N VAL A 148 -12.04 -0.35 -19.18
CA VAL A 148 -11.19 -0.47 -20.38
C VAL A 148 -11.01 -1.92 -20.83
N ILE A 149 -10.91 -2.86 -19.88
CA ILE A 149 -10.72 -4.28 -20.18
C ILE A 149 -12.02 -4.92 -20.66
N THR A 150 -13.16 -4.60 -20.07
CA THR A 150 -14.46 -5.18 -20.42
C THR A 150 -15.18 -4.41 -21.52
N TRP A 151 -14.67 -3.24 -21.94
CA TRP A 151 -15.31 -2.44 -22.98
C TRP A 151 -15.25 -3.17 -24.32
N GLU A 152 -16.43 -3.47 -24.88
CA GLU A 152 -16.58 -4.00 -26.21
C GLU A 152 -16.45 -2.87 -27.25
N TYR A 153 -15.59 -3.05 -28.24
CA TYR A 153 -15.51 -2.19 -29.43
C TYR A 153 -16.20 -2.88 -30.60
#